data_AF-A0AAU9FP00-F1
#
_entry.id   AF-A0AAU9FP00-F1
#
_cell.length_a   1.000
_cell.length_b   1.000
_cell.length_c   1.000
_cell.angle_alpha   90.00
_cell.angle_beta   90.00
_cell.angle_gamma   90.00
#
_symmetry.space_group_name_H-M   'P 1'
#
loop_
_entity.id
_entity.type
_entity.pdbx_description
1 polymer ?
#
loop_
_entity_poly.entity_id
_entity_poly.type
_entity_poly.pdbx_seq_one_letter_code
_entity_poly.pdbx_strand_id
1 'polypeptide(L)' 'MNLVQGSLGLLLALTLAIVAQADVPVRPPTSKDIACGDGRYYNYARRVCLPW' A
#
# COMPACT_ATOMS: atom_id res chain seq x y z
N MET A 1 22.32 28.97 10.91
CA MET A 1 20.88 28.63 10.95
C MET A 1 20.43 27.87 9.69
N ASN A 2 21.20 26.86 9.25
CA ASN A 2 20.91 26.10 8.01
C ASN A 2 20.86 24.57 8.23
N LEU A 3 21.31 24.08 9.39
CA LEU A 3 21.38 22.63 9.70
C LEU A 3 20.02 22.04 10.07
N VAL A 4 19.19 22.80 10.80
CA VAL A 4 17.87 22.35 11.28
C VAL A 4 16.88 22.19 10.13
N GLN A 5 17.00 23.00 9.08
CA GLN A 5 16.12 22.92 7.92
C GLN A 5 16.49 21.75 7.00
N GLY A 6 17.79 21.38 6.93
CA GLY A 6 18.25 20.22 6.16
C GLY A 6 17.82 18.89 6.77
N SER A 7 17.85 18.75 8.10
CA SER A 7 17.39 17.52 8.77
C SER A 7 15.88 17.34 8.65
N LEU A 8 15.11 18.43 8.69
CA LEU A 8 13.67 18.39 8.49
C LEU A 8 13.30 17.95 7.06
N GLY A 9 14.01 18.45 6.05
CA GLY A 9 13.83 18.04 4.65
C GLY A 9 14.17 16.57 4.42
N LEU A 10 15.22 16.06 5.07
CA LEU A 10 15.62 14.66 4.96
C LEU A 10 14.56 13.71 5.57
N LEU A 11 14.02 14.06 6.73
CA LEU A 11 12.94 13.32 7.39
C LEU A 11 11.67 13.31 6.53
N LEU A 12 11.30 14.46 5.95
CA LEU A 12 10.14 14.58 5.09
C LEU A 12 10.30 13.68 3.85
N ALA A 13 11.44 13.74 3.18
CA ALA A 13 11.74 12.89 2.01
C ALA A 13 11.69 11.39 2.35
N LEU A 14 12.17 11.00 3.53
CA LEU A 14 12.10 9.60 4.00
C LEU A 14 10.65 9.15 4.22
N THR A 15 9.82 9.99 4.86
CA THR A 15 8.41 9.64 5.09
C THR A 15 7.60 9.52 3.79
N LEU A 16 7.88 10.37 2.81
CA LEU A 16 7.27 10.29 1.47
C LEU A 16 7.69 9.01 0.73
N ALA A 17 8.95 8.58 0.85
CA ALA A 17 9.42 7.34 0.25
C ALA A 17 8.77 6.08 0.86
N ILE A 18 8.48 6.10 2.17
CA ILE A 18 7.80 4.99 2.86
C ILE A 18 6.32 4.93 2.45
N VAL A 19 5.64 6.08 2.40
CA VAL A 19 4.22 6.16 2.00
C VAL A 19 4.03 5.80 0.53
N ALA A 20 4.97 6.16 -0.36
CA ALA A 20 4.90 5.81 -1.79
C ALA A 20 5.00 4.30 -2.06
N GLN A 21 5.44 3.48 -1.10
CA GLN A 21 5.47 2.02 -1.21
C GLN A 21 4.22 1.35 -0.63
N ALA A 22 3.28 2.11 -0.08
CA ALA A 22 2.08 1.58 0.56
C ALA A 22 0.96 1.16 -0.42
N ASP A 23 1.13 1.41 -1.72
CA ASP A 23 0.11 1.16 -2.75
C ASP A 23 0.06 -0.28 -3.29
N VAL A 24 0.76 -1.24 -2.68
CA VAL A 24 0.72 -2.63 -3.15
C VAL A 24 0.13 -3.51 -2.05
N PRO A 25 -1.00 -4.19 -2.31
CA PRO A 25 -1.54 -5.15 -1.37
C PRO A 25 -0.45 -6.14 -0.95
N VAL A 26 -0.12 -6.13 0.35
CA VAL A 26 0.96 -6.90 0.99
C VAL A 26 0.81 -8.41 0.78
N ARG A 27 -0.36 -8.85 0.31
CA ARG A 27 -0.67 -10.24 0.01
C ARG A 27 -0.61 -10.47 -1.51
N PRO A 28 0.16 -11.45 -2.00
CA PRO A 28 0.12 -11.83 -3.40
C PRO A 28 -1.31 -12.24 -3.79
N PRO A 29 -1.83 -11.78 -4.94
CA PRO A 29 -3.18 -12.12 -5.38
C PRO A 29 -3.26 -13.64 -5.60
N THR A 30 -4.27 -14.26 -4.99
CA THR A 30 -4.58 -15.67 -5.21
C THR A 30 -5.45 -15.84 -6.46
N SER A 31 -5.54 -17.06 -6.96
CA SER A 31 -6.42 -17.39 -8.10
C SER A 31 -7.87 -16.95 -7.88
N LYS A 32 -8.34 -16.92 -6.63
CA LYS A 32 -9.69 -16.43 -6.29
C LYS A 32 -9.79 -14.91 -6.33
N ASP A 33 -8.74 -14.20 -5.96
CA ASP A 33 -8.67 -12.74 -6.06
C ASP A 33 -8.69 -12.32 -7.53
N ILE A 34 -7.93 -13.02 -8.38
CA ILE A 34 -7.91 -12.81 -9.84
C ILE A 34 -9.30 -13.04 -10.45
N ALA A 35 -10.01 -14.08 -10.01
CA ALA A 35 -11.37 -14.36 -10.49
C ALA A 35 -12.41 -13.28 -10.08
N CYS A 36 -12.14 -12.50 -9.03
CA CYS A 36 -13.00 -11.39 -8.62
C CYS A 36 -12.85 -10.14 -9.50
N GLY A 37 -11.79 -10.05 -10.31
CA GLY A 37 -11.49 -8.91 -11.18
C GLY A 37 -10.62 -7.84 -10.52
N ASP A 38 -10.16 -6.88 -11.34
CA ASP A 38 -9.25 -5.82 -10.92
C ASP A 38 -9.82 -4.97 -9.77
N GLY A 39 -8.96 -4.60 -8.81
CA GLY A 39 -9.36 -3.79 -7.66
C GLY A 39 -10.20 -4.55 -6.62
N ARG A 40 -10.32 -5.88 -6.72
CA ARG A 40 -11.08 -6.71 -5.78
C ARG A 40 -10.25 -7.89 -5.27
N TYR A 41 -10.62 -8.41 -4.10
CA TYR A 41 -10.07 -9.62 -3.51
C TYR A 41 -11.19 -10.53 -2.99
N TYR A 42 -10.91 -11.84 -2.92
CA TYR A 42 -11.82 -12.85 -2.39
C TYR A 42 -11.66 -12.97 -0.87
N ASN A 43 -12.72 -12.61 -0.14
CA ASN A 43 -12.76 -12.77 1.31
C ASN A 43 -13.19 -14.20 1.67
N TYR A 44 -12.27 -14.98 2.27
CA TYR A 44 -12.54 -16.37 2.64
C TYR A 44 -13.54 -16.53 3.78
N ALA A 45 -13.59 -15.59 4.72
CA ALA A 45 -14.52 -15.63 5.84
C ALA A 45 -15.96 -15.38 5.39
N ARG A 46 -16.14 -14.43 4.47
CA ARG A 46 -17.46 -14.04 3.94
C ARG A 46 -17.86 -14.77 2.66
N ARG A 47 -16.90 -15.44 2.00
CA ARG A 47 -17.07 -16.10 0.69
C ARG A 47 -17.60 -15.15 -0.39
N VAL A 48 -17.11 -13.91 -0.41
CA VAL A 48 -17.51 -12.86 -1.38
C VAL A 48 -16.31 -12.07 -1.89
N CYS A 49 -16.45 -11.47 -3.07
CA CYS A 49 -15.49 -10.53 -3.63
C CYS A 49 -15.69 -9.13 -3.03
N LEU A 50 -14.70 -8.62 -2.31
CA LEU A 50 -14.66 -7.29 -1.73
C LEU A 50 -13.72 -6.39 -2.54
N PRO A 51 -13.96 -5.08 -2.63
CA PRO A 51 -12.95 -4.15 -3.14
C PRO A 51 -11.70 -4.17 -2.23
N TRP A 52 -10.52 -3.96 -2.81
CA TRP A 52 -9.27 -3.75 -2.06
C TRP A 52 -9.41 -2.58 -1.08
#